data_AF-A0A0R3PVT9-F1
#
_entry.id   AF-A0A0R3PVT9-F1
#
_cell.length_a   1.000
_cell.length_b   1.000
_cell.length_c   1.000
_cell.angle_alpha   90.00
_cell.angle_beta   90.00
_cell.angle_gamma   90.00
#
_symmetry.space_group_name_H-M   'P 1'
#
loop_
_entity.id
_entity.type
_entity.pdbx_description
1 polymer ?
#
loop_
_entity_poly.entity_id
_entity_poly.type
_entity_poly.pdbx_seq_one_letter_code
_entity_poly.pdbx_strand_id
1 'polypeptide(L)'
;MGYCNCKHFCKAGFQVVGGSKYQQLLAVIEELGKDIRPTYTGNKICAERLKRSIAHSRILVRWGALISLDLPQNPAFVLSTQFNVLVSTYQLEGACSRIGSIYILSHDLDIIRCIVAPAGVFRFELLDSDVVIAAVTDGSLFITTFNG
;
A
#
# COMPACT_ATOMS: atom_id res chain seq x y z
N MET A 1 8.08 -1.97 -33.06
CA MET A 1 8.77 -2.25 -31.79
C MET A 1 8.94 -0.95 -31.01
N GLY A 2 8.15 -0.74 -29.97
CA GLY A 2 8.30 0.42 -29.07
C GLY A 2 7.93 -0.02 -27.67
N TYR A 3 8.92 -0.13 -26.79
CA TYR A 3 8.72 -0.40 -25.36
C TYR A 3 8.24 0.89 -24.70
N CYS A 4 7.01 0.93 -24.18
CA CYS A 4 6.55 2.04 -23.35
C CYS A 4 6.66 1.64 -21.87
N ASN A 5 7.64 2.26 -21.20
CA ASN A 5 7.99 2.06 -19.80
C ASN A 5 7.15 3.03 -18.94
N CYS A 6 6.02 2.55 -18.42
CA CYS A 6 5.11 3.37 -17.61
C CYS A 6 5.39 3.20 -16.10
N LYS A 7 6.55 3.71 -15.64
CA LYS A 7 6.76 4.04 -14.22
C LYS A 7 6.22 5.43 -13.94
N HIS A 8 4.91 5.61 -13.75
CA HIS A 8 4.34 6.83 -13.14
C HIS A 8 2.88 6.63 -12.72
N PHE A 9 2.66 6.31 -11.46
CA PHE A 9 1.48 6.78 -10.73
C PHE A 9 1.91 7.17 -9.31
N CYS A 10 2.52 8.35 -9.25
CA CYS A 10 2.92 8.99 -8.01
C CYS A 10 1.67 9.63 -7.38
N LYS A 11 1.16 9.07 -6.27
CA LYS A 11 0.23 9.81 -5.40
C LYS A 11 1.00 10.96 -4.74
N ALA A 12 0.42 12.15 -4.76
CA ALA A 12 1.00 13.38 -4.25
C ALA A 12 1.24 13.32 -2.74
N GLY A 13 2.49 13.07 -2.38
CA GLY A 13 3.09 13.26 -1.06
C GLY A 13 4.58 13.53 -1.32
N PHE A 14 5.13 14.55 -0.65
CA PHE A 14 6.50 15.03 -0.75
C PHE A 14 7.51 13.92 -1.15
N GLN A 15 8.02 13.99 -2.39
CA GLN A 15 9.00 13.06 -2.91
C GLN A 15 10.36 13.30 -2.23
N VAL A 16 10.78 12.35 -1.42
CA VAL A 16 12.19 11.98 -1.37
C VAL A 16 12.36 10.68 -2.15
N VAL A 17 13.25 10.76 -3.12
CA VAL A 17 13.73 9.76 -4.07
C VAL A 17 13.73 8.34 -3.48
N GLY A 18 12.82 7.49 -3.96
CA GLY A 18 13.02 6.03 -4.10
C GLY A 18 13.28 5.18 -2.84
N GLY A 19 12.86 5.57 -1.64
CA GLY A 19 13.08 4.80 -0.42
C GLY A 19 11.81 4.27 0.26
N SER A 20 11.91 3.10 0.90
CA SER A 20 10.90 2.53 1.81
C SER A 20 10.51 3.50 2.94
N LYS A 21 9.35 3.32 3.58
CA LYS A 21 8.88 4.15 4.72
C LYS A 21 9.95 4.31 5.83
N TYR A 22 10.80 3.30 6.00
CA TYR A 22 11.94 3.32 6.92
C TYR A 22 13.05 4.28 6.48
N GLN A 23 13.41 4.31 5.19
CA GLN A 23 14.41 5.24 4.67
C GLN A 23 13.93 6.70 4.77
N GLN A 24 12.64 6.95 4.60
CA GLN A 24 12.05 8.28 4.83
C GLN A 24 12.18 8.68 6.31
N LEU A 25 11.88 7.77 7.24
CA LEU A 25 12.04 8.04 8.67
C LEU A 25 13.51 8.31 9.04
N LEU A 26 14.44 7.53 8.47
CA LEU A 26 15.87 7.71 8.69
C LEU A 26 16.35 9.10 8.23
N ALA A 27 15.93 9.53 7.03
CA ALA A 27 16.26 10.85 6.51
C ALA A 27 15.73 11.98 7.41
N VAL A 28 14.49 11.85 7.93
CA VAL A 28 13.93 12.84 8.85
C VAL A 28 14.72 12.90 10.17
N ILE A 29 15.20 11.76 10.69
CA ILE A 29 16.04 11.72 11.89
C ILE A 29 17.38 12.42 11.67
N GLU A 30 18.00 12.26 10.49
CA GLU A 30 19.25 12.95 10.14
C GLU A 30 19.06 14.47 10.04
N GLU A 31 17.93 14.93 9.50
CA GLU A 31 17.59 16.36 9.44
C GLU A 31 17.33 16.94 10.84
N LEU A 32 16.62 16.21 11.69
CA LEU A 32 16.41 16.57 13.10
C LEU A 32 17.75 16.83 13.81
N GLY A 33 18.75 15.98 13.58
CA GLY A 33 20.10 16.15 14.16
C GLY A 33 20.79 17.47 13.80
N LYS A 34 20.56 17.99 12.58
CA LYS A 34 21.18 19.22 12.06
C LYS A 34 20.53 20.49 12.59
N ASP A 35 19.21 20.45 12.82
CA ASP A 35 18.43 21.61 13.27
C ASP A 35 18.46 21.83 14.80
N ILE A 36 18.95 20.86 15.59
CA ILE A 36 19.03 20.98 17.07
C ILE A 36 19.96 22.13 17.51
N ARG A 37 21.21 22.17 17.03
CA ARG A 37 22.19 23.21 17.41
C ARG A 37 21.71 24.64 17.10
N PRO A 38 21.26 24.97 15.87
CA PRO A 38 20.80 26.32 15.55
C PRO A 38 19.50 26.72 16.29
N THR A 39 18.69 25.75 16.71
CA THR A 39 17.50 26.00 17.54
C THR A 39 17.88 26.46 18.95
N TYR A 40 18.91 25.87 19.56
CA TYR A 40 19.43 26.32 20.87
C TYR A 40 19.99 27.74 20.84
N THR A 41 20.54 28.20 19.71
CA THR A 41 20.98 29.59 19.51
C THR A 41 19.83 30.58 19.22
N GLY A 42 18.57 30.16 19.35
CA GLY A 42 17.41 31.04 19.25
C GLY A 42 16.88 31.28 17.83
N ASN A 43 17.26 30.46 16.84
CA ASN A 43 16.74 30.58 15.48
C ASN A 43 15.29 30.08 15.38
N LYS A 44 14.34 31.02 15.25
CA LYS A 44 12.90 30.74 15.12
C LYS A 44 12.56 29.87 13.90
N ILE A 45 13.30 29.99 12.81
CA ILE A 45 13.05 29.23 11.58
C ILE A 45 13.42 27.75 11.78
N CYS A 46 14.57 27.48 12.39
CA CYS A 46 14.98 26.12 12.75
C CYS A 46 14.03 25.48 13.76
N ALA A 47 13.52 26.26 14.73
CA ALA A 47 12.54 25.78 15.70
C ALA A 47 11.24 25.29 15.05
N GLU A 48 10.70 26.02 14.06
CA GLU A 48 9.50 25.59 13.33
C GLU A 48 9.76 24.38 12.41
N ARG A 49 10.94 24.29 11.79
CA ARG A 49 11.36 23.10 11.02
C ARG A 49 11.48 21.87 11.93
N LEU A 50 12.05 22.02 13.12
CA LEU A 50 12.16 20.98 14.13
C LEU A 50 10.79 20.49 14.60
N LYS A 51 9.84 21.39 14.88
CA LYS A 51 8.47 21.02 15.23
C LYS A 51 7.78 20.24 14.10
N ARG A 52 7.94 20.68 12.85
CA ARG A 52 7.34 20.03 11.67
C ARG A 52 7.92 18.62 11.45
N SER A 53 9.23 18.46 11.57
CA SER A 53 9.92 17.17 11.41
C SER A 53 9.58 16.19 12.54
N ILE A 54 9.43 16.66 13.78
CA ILE A 54 8.92 15.83 14.90
C ILE A 54 7.48 15.36 14.63
N ALA A 55 6.59 16.27 14.22
CA ALA A 55 5.21 15.91 13.90
C ALA A 55 5.14 14.91 12.74
N HIS A 56 5.93 15.13 11.69
CA HIS A 56 6.02 14.23 10.54
C HIS A 56 6.55 12.84 10.94
N SER A 57 7.62 12.78 11.74
CA SER A 57 8.18 11.52 12.24
C SER A 57 7.14 10.71 13.03
N ARG A 58 6.33 11.37 13.87
CA ARG A 58 5.27 10.70 14.63
C ARG A 58 4.19 10.09 13.75
N ILE A 59 3.87 10.75 12.64
CA ILE A 59 2.92 10.23 11.65
C ILE A 59 3.52 9.01 10.94
N LEU A 60 4.78 9.11 10.50
CA LEU A 60 5.50 7.99 9.87
C LEU A 60 5.61 6.77 10.78
N VAL A 61 5.93 6.95 12.07
CA VAL A 61 5.97 5.85 13.05
C VAL A 61 4.59 5.25 13.27
N ARG A 62 3.53 6.06 13.34
CA ARG A 62 2.15 5.55 13.44
C ARG A 62 1.78 4.72 12.21
N TRP A 63 2.11 5.19 11.01
CA TRP A 63 1.82 4.47 9.77
C TRP A 63 2.70 3.26 9.55
N GLY A 64 3.95 3.26 10.04
CA GLY A 64 4.84 2.10 10.00
C GLY A 64 4.48 1.03 11.03
N ALA A 65 3.99 1.43 12.21
CA ALA A 65 3.57 0.51 13.27
C ALA A 65 2.20 -0.14 12.98
N LEU A 66 1.34 0.52 12.20
CA LEU A 66 0.26 -0.18 11.51
C LEU A 66 0.94 -1.00 10.41
N ILE A 67 0.99 -2.31 10.61
CA ILE A 67 1.68 -3.27 9.74
C ILE A 67 1.14 -3.10 8.31
N SER A 68 1.81 -2.23 7.55
CA SER A 68 1.36 -1.81 6.24
C SER A 68 2.00 -2.77 5.26
N LEU A 69 1.30 -3.86 4.97
CA LEU A 69 1.68 -4.62 3.79
C LEU A 69 1.47 -3.71 2.57
N ASP A 70 2.56 -3.31 1.93
CA ASP A 70 2.49 -2.61 0.65
C ASP A 70 2.09 -3.64 -0.40
N LEU A 71 0.79 -3.88 -0.55
CA LEU A 71 0.30 -4.60 -1.71
C LEU A 71 0.64 -3.77 -2.96
N PRO A 72 1.03 -4.42 -4.07
CA PRO A 72 1.39 -3.74 -5.31
C PRO A 72 0.22 -2.94 -5.90
N GLN A 73 -1.01 -3.20 -5.45
CA GLN A 73 -2.25 -2.63 -5.97
C GLN A 73 -3.12 -2.09 -4.84
N ASN A 74 -3.99 -1.11 -5.16
CA ASN A 74 -4.88 -0.54 -4.16
C ASN A 74 -5.87 -1.62 -3.67
N PRO A 75 -5.92 -1.90 -2.35
CA PRO A 75 -6.90 -2.83 -1.81
C PRO A 75 -8.30 -2.23 -1.90
N ALA A 76 -9.26 -3.02 -2.37
CA ALA A 76 -10.68 -2.65 -2.40
C ALA A 76 -11.43 -3.21 -1.19
N PHE A 77 -11.24 -4.50 -0.91
CA PHE A 77 -11.94 -5.21 0.15
C PHE A 77 -11.01 -6.20 0.83
N VAL A 78 -11.24 -6.42 2.13
CA VAL A 78 -10.51 -7.40 2.93
C VAL A 78 -11.50 -8.32 3.62
N LEU A 79 -11.20 -9.61 3.61
CA LEU A 79 -11.95 -10.63 4.33
C LEU A 79 -10.96 -11.41 5.20
N SER A 80 -11.20 -11.45 6.50
CA SER A 80 -10.39 -12.26 7.42
C SER A 80 -11.11 -13.56 7.71
N THR A 81 -10.44 -14.68 7.48
CA THR A 81 -10.87 -16.03 7.84
C THR A 81 -10.04 -16.52 9.03
N GLN A 82 -10.39 -17.68 9.62
CA GLN A 82 -9.71 -18.23 10.80
C GLN A 82 -8.19 -18.39 10.64
N PHE A 83 -7.69 -18.64 9.42
CA PHE A 83 -6.26 -18.90 9.16
C PHE A 83 -5.62 -17.97 8.12
N ASN A 84 -6.43 -17.29 7.31
CA ASN A 84 -5.96 -16.52 6.16
C ASN A 84 -6.67 -15.17 6.09
N VAL A 85 -5.97 -14.16 5.58
CA VAL A 85 -6.53 -12.86 5.22
C VAL A 85 -6.58 -12.78 3.71
N LEU A 86 -7.75 -12.51 3.15
CA LEU A 86 -7.93 -12.29 1.72
C LEU A 86 -8.07 -10.80 1.45
N VAL A 87 -7.39 -10.32 0.41
CA VAL A 87 -7.43 -8.91 0.00
C VAL A 87 -7.69 -8.86 -1.50
N SER A 88 -8.81 -8.25 -1.90
CA SER A 88 -9.02 -7.93 -3.30
C SER A 88 -8.36 -6.61 -3.63
N THR A 89 -7.84 -6.53 -4.83
CA THR A 89 -7.21 -5.32 -5.34
C THR A 89 -7.79 -4.91 -6.68
N TYR A 90 -7.66 -3.62 -6.95
CA TYR A 90 -8.03 -3.02 -8.22
C TYR A 90 -6.93 -2.07 -8.69
N GLN A 91 -6.57 -2.20 -9.95
CA GLN A 91 -5.70 -1.27 -10.67
C GLN A 91 -6.42 -0.73 -11.89
N LEU A 92 -6.38 0.58 -12.05
CA LEU A 92 -6.84 1.26 -13.25
C LEU A 92 -5.65 1.38 -14.20
N GLU A 93 -5.60 0.55 -15.24
CA GLU A 93 -4.65 0.69 -16.34
C GLU A 93 -5.32 1.44 -17.50
N GLY A 94 -5.26 2.78 -17.44
CA GLY A 94 -5.83 3.65 -18.47
C GLY A 94 -7.37 3.70 -18.48
N ALA A 95 -7.95 4.07 -19.63
CA ALA A 95 -9.38 4.40 -19.75
C ALA A 95 -10.31 3.17 -19.78
N CYS A 96 -9.84 2.00 -20.21
CA CYS A 96 -10.68 0.83 -20.44
C CYS A 96 -10.16 -0.50 -19.87
N SER A 97 -8.90 -0.59 -19.41
CA SER A 97 -8.36 -1.82 -18.83
C SER A 97 -8.38 -1.74 -17.31
N ARG A 98 -9.25 -2.53 -16.67
CA ARG A 98 -9.32 -2.65 -15.22
C ARG A 98 -8.74 -3.99 -14.85
N ILE A 99 -7.65 -4.01 -14.11
CA ILE A 99 -6.99 -5.25 -13.70
C ILE A 99 -7.24 -5.45 -12.20
N GLY A 100 -7.52 -6.69 -11.80
CA GLY A 100 -7.75 -7.04 -10.41
C GLY A 100 -7.04 -8.33 -10.05
N SER A 101 -6.68 -8.46 -8.79
CA SER A 101 -6.19 -9.72 -8.24
C SER A 101 -6.63 -9.87 -6.81
N ILE A 102 -6.81 -11.12 -6.39
CA ILE A 102 -7.14 -11.50 -5.02
C ILE A 102 -5.87 -12.08 -4.40
N TYR A 103 -5.38 -11.44 -3.35
CA TYR A 103 -4.23 -11.89 -2.59
C TYR A 103 -4.71 -12.65 -1.37
N ILE A 104 -4.08 -13.79 -1.11
CA ILE A 104 -4.30 -14.59 0.09
C ILE A 104 -3.02 -14.46 0.92
N LEU A 105 -3.20 -13.98 2.12
CA LEU A 105 -2.13 -13.69 3.06
C LEU A 105 -2.27 -14.57 4.30
N SER A 106 -1.13 -14.92 4.89
CA SER A 106 -1.09 -15.51 6.22
C SER A 106 -1.48 -14.47 7.28
N HIS A 107 -1.72 -14.91 8.51
CA HIS A 107 -1.83 -14.01 9.66
C HIS A 107 -0.57 -13.20 9.91
N ASP A 108 0.59 -13.73 9.50
CA ASP A 108 1.88 -13.02 9.52
C ASP A 108 2.03 -12.00 8.38
N LEU A 109 0.96 -11.79 7.60
CA LEU A 109 0.89 -10.89 6.45
C LEU A 109 1.78 -11.32 5.27
N ASP A 110 2.38 -12.51 5.30
CA ASP A 110 3.08 -13.04 4.12
C ASP A 110 2.10 -13.39 3.00
N ILE A 111 2.45 -13.00 1.76
CA ILE A 111 1.65 -13.31 0.57
C ILE A 111 1.83 -14.81 0.26
N ILE A 112 0.80 -15.60 0.55
CA ILE A 112 0.79 -17.04 0.27
C ILE A 112 0.48 -17.28 -1.20
N ARG A 113 -0.56 -16.60 -1.71
CA ARG A 113 -1.08 -16.81 -3.07
C ARG A 113 -1.65 -15.53 -3.67
N CYS A 114 -1.65 -15.47 -4.98
CA CYS A 114 -2.27 -14.42 -5.78
C CYS A 114 -3.07 -15.05 -6.91
N ILE A 115 -4.35 -14.70 -7.00
CA ILE A 115 -5.25 -15.15 -8.07
C ILE A 115 -5.55 -13.94 -8.94
N VAL A 116 -5.19 -14.02 -10.23
CA VAL A 116 -5.46 -12.97 -11.20
C VAL A 116 -6.91 -13.06 -11.64
N ALA A 117 -7.63 -11.94 -11.53
CA ALA A 117 -9.01 -11.84 -12.00
C ALA A 117 -9.04 -11.21 -13.41
N PRO A 118 -10.06 -11.53 -14.22
CA PRO A 118 -10.20 -10.98 -15.57
C PRO A 118 -10.43 -9.46 -15.59
N ALA A 119 -10.92 -8.89 -14.49
CA ALA A 119 -10.95 -7.45 -14.29
C ALA A 119 -10.84 -7.05 -12.80
N GLY A 120 -10.96 -5.75 -12.49
CA GLY A 120 -10.87 -5.24 -11.12
C GLY A 120 -11.91 -5.85 -10.17
N VAL A 121 -11.48 -6.33 -9.01
CA VAL A 121 -12.35 -6.99 -8.02
C VAL A 121 -12.76 -5.99 -6.94
N PHE A 122 -14.05 -5.64 -6.89
CA PHE A 122 -14.58 -4.70 -5.89
C PHE A 122 -14.92 -5.36 -4.57
N ARG A 123 -15.55 -6.53 -4.66
CA ARG A 123 -16.02 -7.30 -3.51
C ARG A 123 -15.88 -8.77 -3.84
N PHE A 124 -15.61 -9.57 -2.84
CA PHE A 124 -15.62 -11.01 -2.96
C PHE A 124 -16.21 -11.62 -1.70
N GLU A 125 -16.70 -12.84 -1.85
CA GLU A 125 -17.31 -13.63 -0.80
C GLU A 125 -16.79 -15.06 -0.90
N LEU A 126 -16.61 -15.67 0.26
CA LEU A 126 -16.20 -17.06 0.40
C LEU A 126 -17.47 -17.90 0.53
N LEU A 127 -17.77 -18.74 -0.46
CA LEU A 127 -18.96 -19.60 -0.40
C LEU A 127 -18.67 -20.87 0.40
N ASP A 128 -17.53 -21.50 0.13
CA ASP A 128 -17.03 -22.70 0.80
C ASP A 128 -15.54 -22.52 1.12
N SER A 129 -14.96 -23.41 1.94
CA SER A 129 -13.53 -23.38 2.28
C SER A 129 -12.59 -23.33 1.07
N ASP A 130 -13.07 -23.81 -0.09
CA ASP A 130 -12.30 -23.93 -1.32
C ASP A 130 -12.80 -23.06 -2.49
N VAL A 131 -13.87 -22.26 -2.34
CA VAL A 131 -14.47 -21.48 -3.44
C VAL A 131 -14.64 -19.99 -3.10
N VAL A 132 -14.05 -19.13 -3.92
CA VAL A 132 -14.20 -17.67 -3.85
C VAL A 132 -15.04 -17.17 -5.02
N ILE A 133 -16.01 -16.31 -4.71
CA ILE A 133 -16.82 -15.58 -5.68
C ILE A 133 -16.44 -14.11 -5.59
N ALA A 134 -16.10 -13.51 -6.72
CA ALA A 134 -15.67 -12.13 -6.83
C ALA A 134 -16.58 -11.36 -7.80
N ALA A 135 -17.04 -10.20 -7.37
CA ALA A 135 -17.74 -9.24 -8.23
C ALA A 135 -16.72 -8.36 -8.95
N VAL A 136 -16.75 -8.42 -10.28
CA VAL A 136 -15.78 -7.79 -11.16
C VAL A 136 -16.36 -6.51 -11.79
N THR A 137 -15.49 -5.56 -12.16
CA THR A 137 -15.88 -4.25 -12.70
C THR A 137 -16.67 -4.28 -14.02
N ASP A 138 -16.65 -5.41 -14.72
CA ASP A 138 -17.38 -5.65 -15.97
C ASP A 138 -18.86 -6.01 -15.74
N GLY A 139 -19.28 -6.16 -14.48
CA GLY A 139 -20.63 -6.61 -14.12
C GLY A 139 -20.78 -8.13 -14.06
N SER A 140 -19.69 -8.88 -14.25
CA SER A 140 -19.67 -10.35 -14.17
C SER A 140 -19.29 -10.82 -12.75
N LEU A 141 -19.67 -12.06 -12.44
CA LEU A 141 -19.17 -12.80 -11.28
C LEU A 141 -18.03 -13.71 -11.72
N PHE A 142 -16.90 -13.61 -11.03
CA PHE A 142 -15.74 -14.46 -11.22
C PHE A 142 -15.67 -15.49 -10.09
N ILE A 143 -15.65 -16.77 -10.43
CA ILE A 143 -15.58 -17.87 -9.46
C ILE A 143 -14.23 -18.56 -9.62
N THR A 144 -13.52 -18.73 -8.52
CA THR A 144 -12.19 -19.35 -8.50
C THR A 144 -12.02 -20.22 -7.27
N THR A 145 -11.23 -21.27 -7.37
CA THR A 145 -10.94 -22.20 -6.26
C THR A 145 -9.56 -21.94 -5.67
N PHE A 146 -9.36 -22.25 -4.38
CA PHE A 146 -8.07 -22.05 -3.71
C PHE A 146 -7.00 -23.08 -4.11
N ASN A 147 -7.41 -24.23 -4.67
CA ASN A 147 -6.56 -25.41 -4.92
C ASN A 147 -6.27 -25.67 -6.41
N GLY A 148 -6.26 -24.63 -7.25
CA GLY A 148 -5.85 -24.72 -8.66
C GLY A 148 -4.34 -24.68 -8.85
#